data_AF-A0A9D6SU63-F1
#
_entry.id   AF-A0A9D6SU63-F1
#
_cell.length_a   1.000
_cell.length_b   1.000
_cell.length_c   1.000
_cell.angle_alpha   90.00
_cell.angle_beta   90.00
_cell.angle_gamma   90.00
#
_symmetry.space_group_name_H-M   'P 1'
#
loop_
_entity.id
_entity.type
_entity.pdbx_description
1 polymer ?
#
loop_
_entity_poly.entity_id
_entity_poly.type
_entity_poly.pdbx_seq_one_letter_code
_entity_poly.pdbx_strand_id
1 'polypeptide(L)' 'MLEKARAATDIKLSLKLYQDIAQKLLDDAAVLPLWFERNFVLVKPYVKGYKLNPLGFAMLNEVSLVPH' A
#
# COMPACT_ATOMS: atom_id res chain seq x y z
N MET A 1 20.75 -9.55 1.44
CA MET A 1 19.53 -10.17 0.85
C MET A 1 18.67 -9.14 0.14
N LEU A 2 18.40 -8.00 0.76
CA LEU A 2 17.64 -6.90 0.14
C LEU A 2 18.22 -6.43 -1.20
N GLU A 3 19.53 -6.19 -1.28
CA GLU A 3 20.20 -5.83 -2.55
C GLU A 3 19.99 -6.85 -3.68
N LYS A 4 19.94 -8.14 -3.33
CA LYS A 4 19.68 -9.22 -4.29
C LYS A 4 18.21 -9.24 -4.72
N ALA A 5 17.28 -9.01 -3.80
CA ALA A 5 15.85 -8.90 -4.10
C ALA A 5 15.57 -7.72 -5.05
N ARG A 6 16.25 -6.59 -4.82
CA ARG A 6 16.15 -5.37 -5.63
C ARG A 6 16.70 -5.55 -7.05
N ALA A 7 17.80 -6.30 -7.20
CA ALA A 7 18.44 -6.53 -8.49
C ALA A 7 17.86 -7.72 -9.29
N ALA A 8 16.94 -8.51 -8.71
CA ALA A 8 16.38 -9.70 -9.36
C ALA A 8 15.41 -9.30 -10.49
N THR A 9 15.65 -9.83 -11.70
CA THR A 9 14.79 -9.62 -12.88
C THR A 9 13.53 -10.50 -12.88
N ASP A 10 13.60 -11.67 -12.23
CA ASP A 10 12.45 -12.56 -12.06
C ASP A 10 11.60 -12.11 -10.86
N ILE A 11 10.33 -11.76 -11.13
CA ILE A 11 9.37 -11.28 -10.13
C ILE A 11 9.12 -12.32 -9.03
N LYS A 12 9.01 -13.61 -9.37
CA LYS A 12 8.77 -14.67 -8.39
C LYS A 12 9.97 -14.82 -7.44
N LEU A 13 11.18 -14.73 -7.99
CA LEU A 13 12.40 -14.76 -7.20
C LEU A 13 12.49 -13.53 -6.28
N SER A 14 12.24 -12.34 -6.82
CA SER A 14 12.25 -11.09 -6.04
C SER A 14 11.25 -11.14 -4.89
N LEU A 15 10.01 -11.57 -5.17
CA LEU A 15 8.96 -11.70 -4.16
C LEU A 15 9.35 -12.69 -3.05
N LYS A 16 9.90 -13.85 -3.40
CA LYS A 16 10.38 -14.83 -2.42
C LYS A 16 11.45 -14.23 -1.51
N LEU A 17 12.42 -13.51 -2.08
CA LEU A 17 13.47 -12.87 -1.31
C LEU A 17 12.92 -11.79 -0.35
N TYR A 18 11.91 -11.03 -0.75
CA TYR A 18 11.25 -10.07 0.14
C TYR A 18 10.47 -10.75 1.28
N GLN A 19 9.81 -11.87 0.99
CA GLN A 19 9.14 -12.68 2.03
C GLN A 19 10.13 -13.23 3.05
N ASP A 20 11.26 -13.78 2.59
CA ASP A 20 12.32 -14.30 3.46
C ASP A 20 12.91 -13.19 4.35
N ILE A 21 13.10 -11.98 3.82
CA ILE A 21 13.55 -10.81 4.59
C ILE A 21 12.51 -10.42 5.65
N ALA A 22 11.23 -10.38 5.28
CA ALA A 22 10.16 -10.05 6.21
C ALA A 22 10.08 -11.06 7.36
N GLN A 23 10.19 -12.37 7.06
CA GLN A 23 10.22 -13.41 8.09
C GLN A 23 11.38 -13.20 9.07
N LYS A 24 12.57 -12.88 8.56
CA LYS A 24 13.73 -12.61 9.41
C LYS A 24 13.53 -11.42 10.36
N LEU A 25 12.87 -10.35 9.89
CA LEU A 25 12.54 -9.20 10.75
C LEU A 25 11.59 -9.56 11.89
N LEU A 26 10.66 -10.49 11.65
CA LEU A 26 9.75 -11.01 12.67
C LEU A 26 10.48 -11.92 13.66
N ASP A 27 11.33 -12.83 13.16
CA ASP A 27 12.10 -13.76 13.99
C ASP A 27 13.05 -13.03 14.94
N ASP A 28 13.67 -11.95 14.45
CA ASP A 28 14.56 -11.10 15.24
C ASP A 28 13.78 -10.13 16.17
N ALA A 29 12.43 -10.20 16.19
CA ALA A 29 11.53 -9.30 16.91
C ALA A 29 11.82 -7.81 16.70
N ALA A 30 12.38 -7.44 15.55
CA ALA A 30 12.75 -6.07 15.22
C ALA A 30 11.52 -5.19 14.93
N VAL A 31 10.40 -5.82 14.55
CA VAL A 31 9.11 -5.17 14.27
C VAL A 31 7.99 -6.04 14.82
N LEU A 32 6.97 -5.41 15.44
CA LEU A 32 5.75 -6.07 15.91
C LEU A 32 4.54 -5.57 15.09
N PRO A 33 4.22 -6.18 13.95
CA PRO A 33 3.08 -5.75 13.14
C PRO A 33 1.77 -6.09 13.87
N LEU A 34 0.94 -5.08 14.09
CA LEU A 34 -0.29 -5.24 14.87
C LEU A 34 -1.53 -5.46 13.99
N TRP A 35 -1.65 -4.72 12.89
CA TRP A 35 -2.75 -4.86 11.93
C TRP A 35 -2.39 -4.24 10.57
N PHE A 36 -3.12 -4.66 9.53
CA PHE A 36 -3.17 -3.96 8.25
C PHE A 36 -4.31 -2.96 8.27
N GLU A 37 -4.00 -1.69 7.99
CA GLU A 37 -4.98 -0.60 8.04
C GLU A 37 -6.04 -0.69 6.92
N ARG A 38 -7.25 -0.20 7.23
CA ARG A 38 -8.27 0.10 6.23
C ARG A 38 -8.62 1.57 6.32
N ASN A 39 -8.65 2.22 5.16
CA ASN A 39 -9.02 3.62 5.08
C ASN A 39 -10.55 3.77 5.07
N PHE A 40 -11.11 4.38 6.11
CA PHE A 40 -12.51 4.76 6.19
C PHE A 40 -12.62 6.28 6.02
N VAL A 41 -13.24 6.74 4.94
CA VAL A 41 -13.38 8.16 4.62
C VAL A 41 -14.84 8.50 4.33
N LEU A 42 -15.33 9.60 4.90
CA LEU A 42 -16.67 10.11 4.63
C LEU A 42 -16.62 11.10 3.47
N VAL A 43 -17.37 10.80 2.41
CA VAL A 43 -17.47 11.64 1.22
C VAL A 43 -18.88 12.18 1.12
N LYS A 44 -19.01 13.51 0.97
CA LYS A 44 -20.31 14.15 0.81
C LYS A 44 -20.98 13.69 -0.50
N PRO A 45 -22.32 13.51 -0.55
CA PRO A 45 -23.01 12.97 -1.73
C PRO A 45 -22.79 13.74 -3.04
N TYR A 46 -22.57 15.06 -2.94
CA TYR A 46 -22.30 15.96 -4.07
C TYR A 46 -20.86 15.91 -4.59
N VAL A 47 -19.95 15.20 -3.90
CA VAL A 47 -18.58 14.99 -4.36
C VAL A 47 -18.54 13.70 -5.18
N LYS A 48 -18.18 13.82 -6.47
CA LYS A 48 -18.04 12.68 -7.39
C LYS A 48 -16.57 12.46 -7.74
N GLY A 49 -16.22 11.20 -8.00
CA GLY A 49 -14.86 10.81 -8.39
C GLY A 49 -13.85 10.67 -7.24
N TYR A 50 -14.20 11.04 -6.01
CA TYR A 50 -13.28 10.90 -4.87
C TYR A 50 -13.03 9.42 -4.53
N LYS A 51 -11.80 8.96 -4.77
CA LYS A 51 -11.29 7.64 -4.39
C LYS A 51 -9.85 7.77 -3.94
N LEU A 52 -9.48 7.02 -2.92
CA LEU A 52 -8.08 6.85 -2.53
C LEU A 52 -7.44 5.77 -3.40
N ASN A 53 -6.24 6.04 -3.90
CA ASN A 53 -5.40 5.04 -4.55
C ASN A 53 -4.80 4.07 -3.49
N PRO A 54 -4.13 2.98 -3.90
CA PRO A 54 -3.50 2.06 -2.96
C PRO A 54 -2.44 2.68 -2.03
N LEU A 55 -1.95 3.88 -2.35
CA LEU A 55 -1.02 4.65 -1.52
C LEU A 55 -1.73 5.63 -0.56
N GLY A 56 -3.06 5.66 -0.56
CA GLY A 56 -3.85 6.55 0.28
C GLY A 56 -4.02 7.97 -0.26
N PHE A 57 -3.65 8.24 -1.52
CA PHE A 57 -3.80 9.57 -2.13
C PHE A 57 -5.12 9.69 -2.91
N ALA A 58 -5.76 10.85 -2.78
CA ALA A 58 -6.90 11.24 -3.62
C ALA A 58 -6.40 12.00 -4.87
N MET A 59 -6.78 11.52 -6.05
CA MET A 59 -6.48 12.18 -7.32
C MET A 59 -7.48 13.33 -7.54
N LEU A 60 -7.17 14.53 -7.06
CA LEU A 60 -8.11 15.66 -7.06
C LEU A 60 -8.49 16.14 -8.47
N ASN A 61 -7.65 15.88 -9.47
CA ASN A 61 -7.96 16.12 -10.88
C ASN A 61 -9.10 15.22 -11.42
N GLU A 62 -9.47 14.16 -10.69
CA GLU A 62 -10.59 13.28 -11.01
C GLU A 62 -11.85 13.60 -10.19
N VAL A 63 -11.79 14.61 -9.32
CA VAL A 63 -12.87 14.97 -8.39
C VAL A 63 -13.66 16.16 -8.90
N SER A 64 -14.98 16.08 -8.81
CA SER A 64 -15.89 17.17 -9.16
C SER A 64 -17.00 17.36 -8.13
N LEU A 65 -17.53 18.58 -8.09
CA LEU A 65 -18.71 18.93 -7.31
C LEU A 65 -19.91 19.00 -8.25
N VAL A 66 -20.95 18.25 -7.94
CA VAL A 66 -22.21 18.29 -8.69
C VAL A 66 -23.21 19.16 -7.92
N PRO A 67 -23.77 20.22 -8.52
CA PRO A 67 -24.80 21.03 -7.89
C PRO A 67 -26.01 20.17 -7.49
N HIS A 68 -26.65 20.53 -6.37
CA HIS A 68 -27.92 19.96 -5.95
C HIS A 68 -29.10 20.62 -6.67
#